data_AF-A0A4R5GWV2-F1
#
_entry.id   AF-A0A4R5GWV2-F1
#
_cell.length_a   1.000
_cell.length_b   1.000
_cell.length_c   1.000
_cell.angle_alpha   90.00
_cell.angle_beta   90.00
_cell.angle_gamma   90.00
#
_symmetry.space_group_name_H-M   'P 1'
#
loop_
_entity.id
_entity.type
_entity.pdbx_description
1 polymer ?
#
loop_
_entity_poly.entity_id
_entity_poly.type
_entity_poly.pdbx_seq_one_letter_code
_entity_poly.pdbx_strand_id
1 'polypeptide(L)'
;MNINDLAHAYVQALPLNVINLKEIINWADSIIVKEDEPNIEVLELAGSTKGSEVMAQLSLLSSGYDEEASMRIFFGLCFKALKNGDAEYPKVAKRLFFWSAYETSLHGFEELTSYWDALDLADRGIYGNPEEIKENMLNFSDAKRV
;
A
#
# COMPACT_ATOMS: atom_id res chain seq x y z
N MET A 1 -9.95 -4.22 12.72
CA MET A 1 -8.99 -3.46 11.89
C MET A 1 -9.19 -2.00 12.23
N ASN A 2 -8.15 -1.33 12.70
CA ASN A 2 -8.22 0.08 13.10
C ASN A 2 -8.33 0.95 11.84
N ILE A 3 -9.16 2.00 11.89
CA ILE A 3 -9.36 2.93 10.79
C ILE A 3 -8.06 3.66 10.44
N ASN A 4 -7.24 3.99 11.44
CA ASN A 4 -5.98 4.72 11.27
C ASN A 4 -4.95 3.87 10.51
N ASP A 5 -4.83 2.58 10.84
CA ASP A 5 -3.91 1.63 10.19
C ASP A 5 -4.27 1.45 8.70
N LEU A 6 -5.57 1.32 8.41
CA LEU A 6 -6.08 1.19 7.05
C LEU A 6 -5.92 2.49 6.26
N ALA A 7 -6.16 3.64 6.89
CA ALA A 7 -5.95 4.94 6.27
C ALA A 7 -4.48 5.12 5.86
N HIS A 8 -3.54 4.80 6.76
CA HIS A 8 -2.11 4.84 6.43
C HIS A 8 -1.76 3.87 5.29
N ALA A 9 -2.30 2.66 5.27
CA ALA A 9 -2.07 1.71 4.18
C ALA A 9 -2.58 2.25 2.82
N TYR A 10 -3.70 2.97 2.82
CA TYR A 10 -4.23 3.62 1.62
C TYR A 10 -3.39 4.81 1.15
N VAL A 11 -2.78 5.57 2.06
CA VAL A 11 -1.78 6.60 1.71
C VAL A 11 -0.64 5.98 0.89
N GLN A 12 -0.18 4.79 1.28
CA GLN A 12 0.89 4.09 0.57
C GLN A 12 0.43 3.45 -0.75
N ALA A 13 -0.79 2.92 -0.79
CA ALA A 13 -1.33 2.17 -1.93
C ALA A 13 -1.81 3.04 -3.09
N LEU A 14 -2.42 4.20 -2.80
CA LEU A 14 -3.07 5.01 -3.82
C LEU A 14 -2.10 5.51 -4.91
N PRO A 15 -0.90 6.04 -4.60
CA PRO A 15 0.06 6.48 -5.63
C PRO A 15 0.58 5.36 -6.52
N LEU A 16 0.43 4.10 -6.10
CA LEU A 16 0.91 2.92 -6.80
C LEU A 16 -0.16 2.26 -7.68
N ASN A 17 -1.38 2.82 -7.70
CA ASN A 17 -2.58 2.19 -8.29
C ASN A 17 -2.90 0.81 -7.69
N VAL A 18 -2.42 0.53 -6.47
CA VAL A 18 -2.74 -0.70 -5.73
C VAL A 18 -4.18 -0.67 -5.20
N ILE A 19 -4.72 0.54 -5.01
CA ILE A 19 -6.12 0.82 -4.73
C ILE A 19 -6.52 2.06 -5.55
N ASN A 20 -7.79 2.15 -5.93
CA ASN A 20 -8.32 3.34 -6.62
C ASN A 20 -9.19 4.21 -5.69
N LEU A 21 -9.46 5.44 -6.15
CA LEU A 21 -10.28 6.40 -5.40
C LEU A 21 -11.66 5.85 -5.06
N LYS A 22 -12.32 5.18 -6.02
CA LYS A 22 -13.67 4.66 -5.81
C LYS A 22 -13.72 3.65 -4.66
N GLU A 23 -12.73 2.77 -4.55
CA GLU A 23 -12.63 1.83 -3.42
C GLU A 23 -12.46 2.55 -2.08
N ILE A 24 -11.64 3.60 -2.03
CA ILE A 24 -11.44 4.41 -0.82
C ILE A 24 -12.73 5.15 -0.42
N ILE A 25 -13.44 5.76 -1.38
CA ILE A 25 -14.71 6.44 -1.13
C ILE A 25 -15.76 5.44 -0.63
N ASN A 26 -15.90 4.28 -1.28
CA ASN A 26 -16.83 3.25 -0.83
C ASN A 26 -16.51 2.75 0.59
N TRP A 27 -15.23 2.69 0.95
CA TRP A 27 -14.81 2.37 2.31
C TRP A 27 -15.26 3.44 3.31
N ALA A 28 -15.05 4.73 3.00
CA ALA A 28 -15.51 5.85 3.81
C ALA A 28 -17.04 5.84 4.00
N ASP A 29 -17.80 5.66 2.91
CA ASP A 29 -19.25 5.51 2.96
C ASP A 29 -19.68 4.35 3.87
N SER A 30 -18.95 3.24 3.82
CA SER A 30 -19.24 2.07 4.66
C SER A 30 -19.05 2.32 6.15
N ILE A 31 -18.20 3.28 6.52
CA ILE A 31 -17.99 3.71 7.92
C ILE A 31 -19.12 4.63 8.34
N ILE A 32 -19.47 5.63 7.51
CA ILE A 32 -20.56 6.57 7.76
C ILE A 32 -21.89 5.85 7.99
N VAL A 33 -22.16 4.76 7.27
CA VAL A 33 -23.38 3.96 7.44
C VAL A 33 -23.41 3.20 8.77
N LYS A 34 -22.25 2.90 9.36
CA LYS A 34 -22.12 2.05 10.56
C LYS A 34 -21.96 2.85 11.84
N GLU A 35 -21.37 4.04 11.77
CA GLU A 35 -21.06 4.88 12.93
C GLU A 35 -22.12 5.96 13.09
N ASP A 36 -22.63 6.14 14.30
CA ASP A 36 -23.61 7.19 14.60
C ASP A 36 -22.99 8.60 14.50
N GLU A 37 -21.70 8.72 14.83
CA GLU A 37 -20.92 9.96 14.80
C GLU A 37 -19.54 9.71 14.15
N PRO A 38 -19.47 9.59 12.81
CA PRO A 38 -18.20 9.36 12.11
C PRO A 38 -17.28 10.58 12.21
N ASN A 39 -15.96 10.32 12.21
CA ASN A 39 -14.95 11.38 12.23
C ASN A 39 -15.09 12.33 11.02
N ILE A 40 -14.78 13.62 11.22
CA ILE A 40 -14.92 14.64 10.18
C ILE A 40 -14.09 14.31 8.94
N GLU A 41 -12.88 13.75 9.12
CA GLU A 41 -12.02 13.36 8.01
C GLU A 41 -12.63 12.22 7.18
N VAL A 42 -13.45 11.34 7.76
CA VAL A 42 -14.18 10.29 7.02
C VAL A 42 -15.29 10.91 6.17
N LEU A 43 -16.00 11.90 6.70
CA LEU A 43 -17.04 12.64 5.97
C LEU A 43 -16.43 13.43 4.80
N GLU A 44 -15.33 14.13 5.05
CA GLU A 44 -14.58 14.87 4.02
C GLU A 44 -13.98 13.92 2.97
N LEU A 45 -13.50 12.75 3.40
CA LEU A 45 -13.00 11.72 2.50
C LEU A 45 -14.10 11.25 1.55
N ALA A 46 -15.30 10.93 2.05
CA ALA A 46 -16.43 10.50 1.22
C ALA A 46 -16.89 11.57 0.21
N GLY A 47 -16.76 12.85 0.55
CA GLY A 47 -17.06 13.98 -0.33
C GLY A 47 -15.95 14.32 -1.34
N SER A 48 -14.78 13.69 -1.24
CA SER A 48 -13.61 14.05 -2.05
C SER A 48 -13.75 13.61 -3.51
N THR A 49 -13.31 14.46 -4.43
CA THR A 49 -13.35 14.15 -5.89
C THR A 49 -11.97 14.11 -6.53
N LYS A 50 -10.95 14.63 -5.84
CA LYS A 50 -9.56 14.65 -6.33
C LYS A 50 -8.67 13.75 -5.47
N GLY A 51 -7.72 13.09 -6.12
CA GLY A 51 -6.73 12.26 -5.41
C GLY A 51 -5.92 13.02 -4.36
N SER A 52 -5.64 14.31 -4.58
CA SER A 52 -4.93 15.14 -3.59
C SER A 52 -5.75 15.40 -2.32
N GLU A 53 -7.08 15.55 -2.45
CA GLU A 53 -7.99 15.72 -1.31
C GLU A 53 -8.05 14.41 -0.50
N VAL A 54 -8.23 13.29 -1.21
CA VAL A 54 -8.19 11.95 -0.61
C VAL A 54 -6.87 11.70 0.15
N MET A 55 -5.73 12.01 -0.46
CA MET A 55 -4.42 11.85 0.19
C MET A 55 -4.29 12.69 1.46
N ALA A 56 -4.79 13.93 1.46
CA ALA A 56 -4.77 14.80 2.62
C ALA A 56 -5.61 14.23 3.77
N GLN A 57 -6.84 13.81 3.49
CA GLN A 57 -7.75 13.26 4.51
C GLN A 57 -7.26 11.91 5.05
N LEU A 58 -6.74 11.03 4.19
CA LEU A 58 -6.13 9.77 4.63
C LEU A 58 -4.91 10.01 5.54
N SER A 59 -4.11 11.02 5.23
CA SER A 59 -2.94 11.39 6.06
C SER A 59 -3.38 11.88 7.44
N LEU A 60 -4.45 12.67 7.54
CA LEU A 60 -5.00 13.11 8.82
C LEU A 60 -5.57 11.92 9.62
N LEU A 61 -6.38 11.07 8.97
CA LEU A 61 -6.95 9.85 9.57
C LEU A 61 -5.88 8.86 10.05
N SER A 62 -4.71 8.84 9.39
CA SER A 62 -3.63 7.93 9.75
C SER A 62 -2.92 8.30 11.05
N SER A 63 -3.21 9.44 11.67
CA SER A 63 -2.53 9.87 12.89
C SER A 63 -2.60 8.81 14.00
N GLY A 64 -1.45 8.37 14.51
CA GLY A 64 -1.39 7.35 15.57
C GLY A 64 -1.65 5.91 15.10
N TYR A 65 -1.48 5.64 13.80
CA TYR A 65 -1.48 4.27 13.26
C TYR A 65 -0.42 3.38 13.91
N ASP A 66 -0.69 2.08 13.94
CA ASP A 66 0.32 1.06 14.22
C ASP A 66 1.05 0.69 12.93
N GLU A 67 2.37 0.90 12.91
CA GLU A 67 3.17 0.73 11.71
C GLU A 67 3.14 -0.71 11.18
N GLU A 68 3.28 -1.68 12.08
CA GLU A 68 3.32 -3.09 11.69
C GLU A 68 1.97 -3.54 11.13
N ALA A 69 0.88 -3.22 11.81
CA ALA A 69 -0.48 -3.55 11.37
C ALA A 69 -0.81 -2.88 10.03
N SER A 70 -0.49 -1.60 9.88
CA SER A 70 -0.71 -0.87 8.62
C SER A 70 0.07 -1.49 7.46
N MET A 71 1.32 -1.86 7.69
CA MET A 71 2.16 -2.44 6.65
C MET A 71 1.69 -3.83 6.24
N ARG A 72 1.21 -4.67 7.16
CA ARG A 72 0.56 -5.96 6.82
C ARG A 72 -0.64 -5.76 5.89
N ILE A 73 -1.47 -4.74 6.15
CA ILE A 73 -2.59 -4.38 5.28
C ILE A 73 -2.08 -3.95 3.90
N PHE A 74 -1.07 -3.08 3.86
CA PHE A 74 -0.47 -2.61 2.60
C PHE A 74 0.13 -3.76 1.76
N PHE A 75 0.80 -4.74 2.38
CA PHE A 75 1.26 -5.95 1.69
C PHE A 75 0.11 -6.76 1.12
N GLY A 76 -0.99 -6.91 1.88
CA GLY A 76 -2.20 -7.58 1.39
C GLY A 76 -2.81 -6.89 0.17
N LEU A 77 -2.85 -5.55 0.16
CA LEU A 77 -3.30 -4.77 -0.99
C LEU A 77 -2.36 -4.95 -2.19
N CYS A 78 -1.05 -4.82 -1.98
CA CYS A 78 -0.04 -5.01 -3.03
C CYS A 78 -0.12 -6.39 -3.67
N PHE A 79 -0.20 -7.45 -2.84
CA PHE A 79 -0.33 -8.82 -3.32
C PHE A 79 -1.55 -8.98 -4.24
N LYS A 80 -2.72 -8.49 -3.81
CA LYS A 80 -3.95 -8.58 -4.59
C LYS A 80 -3.82 -7.82 -5.92
N ALA A 81 -3.33 -6.58 -5.88
CA ALA A 81 -3.23 -5.74 -7.07
C ALA A 81 -2.19 -6.27 -8.07
N LEU A 82 -1.02 -6.71 -7.60
CA LEU A 82 0.01 -7.30 -8.45
C LEU A 82 -0.49 -8.61 -9.10
N LYS A 83 -1.14 -9.47 -8.33
CA LYS A 83 -1.72 -10.74 -8.84
C LYS A 83 -2.79 -10.51 -9.90
N ASN A 84 -3.58 -9.45 -9.77
CA ASN A 84 -4.63 -9.10 -10.73
C ASN A 84 -4.10 -8.32 -11.95
N GLY A 85 -2.86 -7.83 -11.89
CA GLY A 85 -2.30 -6.94 -12.93
C GLY A 85 -2.77 -5.49 -12.83
N ASP A 86 -3.33 -5.07 -11.70
CA ASP A 86 -3.80 -3.70 -11.46
C ASP A 86 -2.65 -2.73 -11.12
N ALA A 87 -1.53 -3.27 -10.61
CA ALA A 87 -0.35 -2.51 -10.22
C ALA A 87 0.93 -3.01 -10.93
N GLU A 88 1.91 -2.11 -11.06
CA GLU A 88 3.21 -2.40 -11.68
C GLU A 88 4.24 -2.82 -10.64
N TYR A 89 4.86 -3.99 -10.83
CA TYR A 89 5.92 -4.52 -9.96
C TYR A 89 7.06 -3.51 -9.68
N PRO A 90 7.63 -2.80 -10.68
CA PRO A 90 8.72 -1.84 -10.42
C PRO A 90 8.30 -0.68 -9.50
N LYS A 91 7.06 -0.19 -9.61
CA LYS A 91 6.56 0.91 -8.75
C LYS A 91 6.40 0.44 -7.31
N VAL A 92 5.82 -0.74 -7.11
CA VAL A 92 5.63 -1.32 -5.78
C VAL A 92 6.99 -1.67 -5.15
N ALA A 93 7.89 -2.30 -5.91
CA ALA A 93 9.23 -2.66 -5.45
C ALA A 93 10.03 -1.42 -5.01
N LYS A 94 10.00 -0.36 -5.81
CA LYS A 94 10.64 0.91 -5.46
C LYS A 94 10.08 1.52 -4.17
N ARG A 95 8.75 1.53 -3.99
CA ARG A 95 8.14 2.05 -2.76
C ARG A 95 8.58 1.25 -1.53
N LEU A 96 8.55 -0.08 -1.63
CA LEU A 96 8.94 -0.98 -0.55
C LEU A 96 10.43 -0.86 -0.21
N PHE A 97 11.28 -0.62 -1.21
CA PHE A 97 12.68 -0.26 -0.99
C PHE A 97 12.80 1.00 -0.12
N PHE A 98 12.15 2.10 -0.51
CA PHE A 98 12.24 3.35 0.26
C PHE A 98 11.72 3.20 1.69
N TRP A 99 10.60 2.49 1.84
CA TRP A 99 10.03 2.23 3.15
C TRP A 99 10.99 1.44 4.04
N SER A 100 11.48 0.28 3.56
CA SER A 100 12.37 -0.60 4.33
C SER A 100 13.74 0.01 4.61
N ALA A 101 14.26 0.85 3.72
CA ALA A 101 15.59 1.43 3.86
C ALA A 101 15.62 2.73 4.69
N TYR A 102 14.54 3.52 4.71
CA TYR A 102 14.59 4.90 5.22
C TYR A 102 13.45 5.32 6.14
N GLU A 103 12.32 4.60 6.15
CA GLU A 103 11.11 5.11 6.81
C GLU A 103 10.66 4.23 7.99
N THR A 104 11.16 3.00 8.09
CA THR A 104 10.79 2.05 9.13
C THR A 104 11.92 1.70 10.07
N SER A 105 11.55 1.29 11.28
CA SER A 105 12.44 0.60 12.22
C SER A 105 12.15 -0.90 12.33
N LEU A 106 11.16 -1.40 11.57
CA LEU A 106 10.77 -2.80 11.59
C LEU A 106 11.84 -3.69 10.96
N HIS A 107 12.09 -4.84 11.57
CA HIS A 107 13.05 -5.83 11.11
C HIS A 107 12.39 -6.94 10.29
N GLY A 108 13.18 -7.69 9.52
CA GLY A 108 12.70 -8.83 8.73
C GLY A 108 12.12 -8.44 7.37
N PHE A 109 12.46 -7.24 6.89
CA PHE A 109 12.06 -6.69 5.60
C PHE A 109 13.25 -6.38 4.68
N GLU A 110 14.44 -6.84 5.05
CA GLU A 110 15.71 -6.53 4.39
C GLU A 110 15.71 -7.01 2.92
N GLU A 111 15.01 -8.10 2.63
CA GLU A 111 14.89 -8.67 1.27
C GLU A 111 14.23 -7.69 0.28
N LEU A 112 13.33 -6.81 0.76
CA LEU A 112 12.68 -5.79 -0.07
C LEU A 112 13.66 -4.82 -0.71
N THR A 113 14.83 -4.62 -0.08
CA THR A 113 15.83 -3.70 -0.58
C THR A 113 16.44 -4.14 -1.90
N SER A 114 16.32 -5.43 -2.25
CA SER A 114 16.92 -6.02 -3.44
C SER A 114 15.99 -6.06 -4.65
N TYR A 115 14.67 -6.15 -4.46
CA TYR A 115 13.74 -6.40 -5.58
C TYR A 115 13.71 -5.27 -6.61
N TRP A 116 13.84 -4.01 -6.17
CA TRP A 116 13.80 -2.89 -7.10
C TRP A 116 14.98 -2.91 -8.07
N ASP A 117 16.20 -3.10 -7.55
CA ASP A 117 17.41 -3.18 -8.37
C ASP A 117 17.44 -4.47 -9.21
N ALA A 118 17.03 -5.60 -8.62
CA ALA A 118 16.95 -6.87 -9.33
C ALA A 118 15.99 -6.80 -10.53
N LEU A 119 14.82 -6.16 -10.38
CA LEU A 119 13.89 -5.95 -11.49
C LEU A 119 14.47 -5.05 -12.58
N ASP A 120 15.12 -3.93 -12.22
CA ASP A 120 15.77 -3.04 -13.22
C ASP A 120 16.82 -3.79 -14.04
N LEU A 121 17.68 -4.57 -13.37
CA LEU A 121 18.74 -5.34 -14.02
C LEU A 121 18.16 -6.47 -14.88
N ALA A 122 17.10 -7.14 -14.43
CA ALA A 122 16.46 -8.22 -15.17
C ALA A 122 15.74 -7.70 -16.41
N ASP A 123 15.00 -6.60 -16.30
CA ASP A 123 14.30 -5.97 -17.44
C ASP A 123 15.28 -5.48 -18.51
N ARG A 124 16.53 -5.15 -18.12
CA ARG A 124 17.63 -4.78 -19.02
C ARG A 124 18.39 -5.98 -19.58
N GLY A 125 18.03 -7.21 -19.21
CA GLY A 125 18.70 -8.44 -19.62
C GLY A 125 20.11 -8.62 -19.02
N ILE A 126 20.40 -7.97 -17.90
CA ILE A 126 21.72 -7.98 -17.26
C ILE A 126 21.84 -9.08 -16.22
N TYR A 127 20.83 -9.27 -15.36
CA TYR A 127 20.85 -10.25 -14.27
C TYR A 127 19.44 -10.77 -13.93
N GLY A 128 19.32 -12.09 -13.78
CA GLY A 128 18.08 -12.74 -13.34
C GLY A 128 16.99 -12.80 -14.41
N ASN A 129 15.83 -13.33 -14.01
CA ASN A 129 14.63 -13.45 -14.82
C ASN A 129 13.52 -12.58 -14.21
N PRO A 130 12.93 -11.62 -14.96
CA PRO A 130 11.91 -10.73 -14.42
C PRO A 130 10.71 -11.48 -13.82
N GLU A 131 10.27 -12.58 -14.44
CA GLU A 131 9.10 -13.33 -13.97
C GLU A 131 9.38 -14.06 -12.65
N GLU A 132 10.58 -14.63 -12.50
CA GLU A 132 10.99 -15.26 -11.23
C GLU A 132 11.08 -14.24 -10.10
N ILE A 133 11.59 -13.02 -10.38
CA ILE A 133 11.68 -11.96 -9.38
C ILE A 133 10.28 -11.46 -8.98
N LYS A 134 9.38 -11.29 -9.96
CA LYS A 134 7.97 -10.94 -9.70
C LYS A 134 7.27 -12.00 -8.85
N GLU A 135 7.50 -13.29 -9.13
CA GLU A 135 6.96 -14.39 -8.34
C GLU A 135 7.48 -14.37 -6.90
N ASN A 136 8.79 -14.18 -6.70
CA ASN A 136 9.39 -14.06 -5.37
C ASN A 136 8.80 -12.89 -4.58
N MET A 137 8.69 -11.72 -5.21
CA MET A 137 8.09 -10.54 -4.59
C MET A 137 6.61 -10.76 -4.21
N LEU A 138 5.86 -11.50 -5.04
CA LEU A 138 4.47 -11.86 -4.75
C LEU A 138 4.38 -12.80 -3.54
N ASN A 139 5.23 -13.83 -3.49
CA ASN A 139 5.32 -14.77 -2.38
C ASN A 139 5.73 -14.08 -1.08
N PHE A 140 6.67 -13.13 -1.13
CA PHE A 140 7.04 -12.32 0.02
C PHE A 140 5.85 -11.50 0.53
N SER A 141 5.13 -10.85 -0.38
CA SER A 141 3.94 -10.05 -0.02
C SER A 141 2.82 -10.91 0.59
N ASP A 142 2.65 -12.15 0.11
CA ASP A 142 1.72 -13.13 0.69
C ASP A 142 2.13 -13.54 2.12
N ALA A 143 3.42 -13.81 2.34
CA ALA A 143 3.92 -14.20 3.66
C ALA A 143 3.82 -13.07 4.70
N LYS A 144 3.92 -11.81 4.27
CA LYS A 144 3.89 -10.63 5.15
C LYS A 144 2.51 -10.06 5.42
N ARG A 145 1.44 -10.59 4.81
CA ARG A 145 0.06 -10.15 5.09
C ARG A 145 -0.62 -10.88 6.25
N VAL A 146 -0.02 -11.96 6.74
CA VAL A 146 -0.51 -12.78 7.88
C VAL A 146 -0.23 -12.06 9.18
#